data_AF-A0A3N7F1E0-F1
#
_entry.id   AF-A0A3N7F1E0-F1
#
_cell.length_a   1.000
_cell.length_b   1.000
_cell.length_c   1.000
_cell.angle_alpha   90.00
_cell.angle_beta   90.00
_cell.angle_gamma   90.00
#
_symmetry.space_group_name_H-M   'P 1'
#
loop_
_entity.id
_entity.type
_entity.pdbx_description
1 polymer ?
#
loop_
_entity_poly.entity_id
_entity_poly.type
_entity_poly.pdbx_seq_one_letter_code
_entity_poly.pdbx_strand_id
1 'polypeptide(L)'
;MTFRQTLWAATLVLCGLALSGCSAVKLAYHQAPHLAYWQLNRYLDLSDAQIERVRGDLGDLHRWHRDTLLPRHAELLQKVQRQLPLAVTPEQACGIYDDARAQFDRLLSRAEPQFAGLAVQLSDAQIRHLERRQADSNADWKKEWLDPTPDRLREQRYQQLLSRAEGFYGRLEAPQKTALRAFVAQSSFDPQRSYAERLRRQKDLVQALEAIARDRQNIAQARALVQAYLARWTESPDPAYRSYAQALVSEGCAGFALLHGTMSPAQRLQAVASVGAYEQDFLALAAR
;
A
#
# COMPACT_ATOMS: atom_id res chain seq x y z
N MET A 1 -21.94 -29.82 -37.76
CA MET A 1 -21.12 -28.73 -37.18
C MET A 1 -19.81 -28.71 -37.93
N THR A 2 -19.52 -27.62 -38.65
CA THR A 2 -18.43 -27.59 -39.63
C THR A 2 -17.08 -27.45 -38.93
N PHE A 3 -16.04 -28.04 -39.51
CA PHE A 3 -14.65 -28.02 -39.02
C PHE A 3 -14.12 -26.58 -38.75
N ARG A 4 -14.70 -25.57 -39.40
CA ARG A 4 -14.45 -24.14 -39.11
C ARG A 4 -15.00 -23.69 -37.76
N GLN A 5 -16.16 -24.19 -37.31
CA GLN A 5 -16.74 -23.82 -36.02
C GLN A 5 -15.94 -24.38 -34.83
N THR A 6 -15.36 -25.57 -34.97
CA THR A 6 -14.50 -26.18 -33.93
C THR A 6 -13.14 -25.50 -33.83
N LEU A 7 -12.54 -25.08 -34.96
CA LEU A 7 -11.30 -24.28 -34.98
C LEU A 7 -11.47 -22.90 -34.33
N TRP A 8 -12.59 -22.22 -34.56
CA TRP A 8 -12.89 -20.93 -33.95
C TRP A 8 -13.16 -21.05 -32.44
N ALA A 9 -13.91 -22.07 -32.01
CA ALA A 9 -14.13 -22.35 -30.60
C ALA A 9 -12.81 -22.72 -29.88
N ALA A 10 -11.96 -23.54 -30.50
CA ALA A 10 -10.65 -23.89 -29.95
C ALA A 10 -9.72 -22.68 -29.84
N THR A 11 -9.74 -21.77 -30.81
CA THR A 11 -8.93 -20.54 -30.81
C THR A 11 -9.43 -19.55 -29.74
N LEU A 12 -10.74 -19.43 -29.55
CA LEU A 12 -11.33 -18.60 -28.48
C LEU A 12 -11.06 -19.17 -27.08
N VAL A 13 -11.10 -20.49 -26.91
CA VAL A 13 -10.72 -21.15 -25.65
C VAL A 13 -9.22 -21.02 -25.40
N LEU A 14 -8.37 -21.16 -26.42
CA LEU A 14 -6.91 -20.99 -26.31
C LEU A 14 -6.53 -19.52 -26.00
N CYS A 15 -7.22 -18.55 -26.60
CA CYS A 15 -7.07 -17.13 -26.27
C CYS A 15 -7.61 -16.81 -24.87
N GLY A 16 -8.72 -17.43 -24.44
CA GLY A 16 -9.24 -17.31 -23.07
C GLY A 16 -8.27 -17.86 -22.02
N LEU A 17 -7.60 -18.98 -22.31
CA LEU A 17 -6.54 -19.56 -21.49
C LEU A 17 -5.25 -18.72 -21.51
N ALA A 18 -4.95 -18.04 -22.63
CA ALA A 18 -3.84 -17.09 -22.71
C ALA A 18 -4.13 -15.78 -21.94
N LEU A 19 -5.39 -15.35 -21.88
CA LEU A 19 -5.85 -14.19 -21.11
C LEU A 19 -5.92 -14.44 -19.60
N SER A 20 -6.09 -15.68 -19.14
CA SER A 20 -5.83 -16.05 -17.74
C SER A 20 -4.35 -15.93 -17.32
N GLY A 21 -3.44 -15.69 -18.29
CA GLY A 21 -2.01 -15.50 -18.03
C GLY A 21 -1.60 -14.08 -17.63
N CYS A 22 -2.43 -13.06 -17.90
CA CYS A 22 -2.14 -11.66 -17.57
C CYS A 22 -2.77 -11.28 -16.24
N SER A 23 -2.16 -11.71 -15.14
CA SER A 23 -2.49 -11.12 -13.84
C SER A 23 -2.26 -9.61 -13.90
N ALA A 24 -3.31 -8.85 -13.60
CA ALA A 24 -3.21 -7.40 -13.44
C ALA A 24 -2.13 -7.01 -12.41
N VAL A 25 -1.89 -7.88 -11.41
CA VAL A 25 -0.83 -7.71 -10.41
C VAL A 25 0.54 -7.76 -11.07
N LYS A 26 0.79 -8.77 -11.91
CA LYS A 26 2.07 -8.90 -12.63
C LYS A 26 2.30 -7.70 -13.55
N LEU A 27 1.28 -7.28 -14.29
CA LEU A 27 1.37 -6.11 -15.17
C LEU A 27 1.65 -4.83 -14.39
N ALA A 28 0.89 -4.57 -13.33
CA ALA A 28 1.08 -3.40 -12.48
C ALA A 28 2.45 -3.41 -11.81
N TYR A 29 2.91 -4.57 -11.33
CA TYR A 29 4.23 -4.73 -10.71
C TYR A 29 5.38 -4.46 -11.68
N HIS A 30 5.27 -4.91 -12.94
CA HIS A 30 6.27 -4.60 -13.97
C HIS A 30 6.38 -3.09 -14.25
N GLN A 31 5.27 -2.34 -14.12
CA GLN A 31 5.25 -0.89 -14.33
C GLN A 31 5.52 -0.07 -13.06
N ALA A 32 5.65 -0.72 -11.90
CA ALA A 32 5.89 -0.06 -10.61
C ALA A 32 7.03 0.97 -10.62
N PRO A 33 8.24 0.69 -11.16
CA PRO A 33 9.32 1.69 -11.18
C PRO A 33 8.97 2.91 -12.03
N HIS A 34 8.26 2.73 -13.16
CA HIS A 34 7.83 3.85 -14.01
C HIS A 34 6.79 4.72 -13.31
N LEU A 35 5.81 4.10 -12.63
CA LEU A 35 4.79 4.82 -11.86
C LEU A 35 5.41 5.57 -10.67
N ALA A 36 6.37 4.94 -9.97
CA ALA A 36 7.10 5.57 -8.87
C ALA A 36 7.92 6.78 -9.37
N TYR A 37 8.59 6.65 -10.51
CA TYR A 37 9.28 7.76 -11.16
C TYR A 37 8.32 8.91 -11.49
N TRP A 38 7.19 8.63 -12.17
CA TRP A 38 6.22 9.66 -12.55
C TRP A 38 5.69 10.41 -11.32
N GLN A 39 5.44 9.67 -10.23
CA GLN A 39 5.02 10.25 -8.96
C GLN A 39 6.09 11.16 -8.36
N LEU A 40 7.35 10.70 -8.28
CA LEU A 40 8.46 11.49 -7.76
C LEU A 40 8.66 12.76 -8.58
N ASN A 41 8.67 12.64 -9.91
CA ASN A 41 8.82 13.78 -10.79
C ASN A 41 7.68 14.81 -10.61
N ARG A 42 6.44 14.34 -10.46
CA ARG A 42 5.28 15.20 -10.21
C ARG A 42 5.41 16.03 -8.93
N TYR A 43 6.13 15.55 -7.94
CA TYR A 43 6.34 16.23 -6.65
C TYR A 43 7.63 17.02 -6.57
N LEU A 44 8.68 16.59 -7.27
CA LEU A 44 10.03 17.15 -7.12
C LEU A 44 10.52 17.93 -8.33
N ASP A 45 9.83 17.84 -9.48
CA ASP A 45 10.22 18.50 -10.74
C ASP A 45 11.69 18.22 -11.08
N LEU A 46 11.99 16.94 -11.34
CA LEU A 46 13.37 16.44 -11.44
C LEU A 46 14.03 16.96 -12.72
N SER A 47 15.30 17.36 -12.63
CA SER A 47 16.12 17.67 -13.81
C SER A 47 16.52 16.40 -14.57
N ASP A 48 16.94 16.52 -15.82
CA ASP A 48 17.34 15.36 -16.65
C ASP A 48 18.38 14.46 -15.95
N ALA A 49 19.38 15.06 -15.30
CA ALA A 49 20.39 14.30 -14.55
C ALA A 49 19.79 13.56 -13.33
N GLN A 50 18.84 14.18 -12.62
CA GLN A 50 18.14 13.54 -11.51
C GLN A 50 17.19 12.44 -12.00
N ILE A 51 16.55 12.62 -13.16
CA ILE A 51 15.66 11.64 -13.78
C ILE A 51 16.41 10.34 -14.07
N GLU A 52 17.55 10.43 -14.75
CA GLU A 52 18.34 9.24 -15.09
C GLU A 52 18.81 8.49 -13.85
N ARG A 53 19.27 9.22 -12.82
CA ARG A 53 19.62 8.63 -11.52
C ARG A 53 18.42 7.96 -10.84
N VAL A 54 17.29 8.64 -10.71
CA VAL A 54 16.09 8.13 -10.02
C VAL A 54 15.55 6.89 -10.72
N ARG A 55 15.59 6.84 -12.06
CA ARG A 55 15.19 5.65 -12.82
C ARG A 55 16.10 4.45 -12.52
N GLY A 56 17.42 4.66 -12.47
CA GLY A 56 18.38 3.64 -12.06
C GLY A 56 18.12 3.14 -10.63
N ASP A 57 18.02 4.07 -9.68
CA ASP A 57 17.77 3.80 -8.26
C ASP A 57 16.47 3.00 -8.04
N LEU A 58 15.38 3.37 -8.74
CA LEU A 58 14.11 2.65 -8.70
C LEU A 58 14.19 1.26 -9.35
N GLY A 59 14.96 1.12 -10.43
CA GLY A 59 15.22 -0.17 -11.06
C GLY A 59 15.95 -1.12 -10.13
N ASP A 60 16.97 -0.61 -9.42
CA ASP A 60 17.75 -1.37 -8.45
C ASP A 60 16.91 -1.79 -7.24
N LEU A 61 16.10 -0.86 -6.71
CA LEU A 61 15.17 -1.14 -5.62
C LEU A 61 14.11 -2.16 -6.02
N HIS A 62 13.58 -2.05 -7.24
CA HIS A 62 12.57 -2.96 -7.78
C HIS A 62 13.11 -4.38 -7.96
N ARG A 63 14.33 -4.54 -8.52
CA ARG A 63 14.99 -5.84 -8.61
C ARG A 63 15.24 -6.43 -7.23
N TRP A 64 15.78 -5.65 -6.29
CA TRP A 64 15.97 -6.13 -4.91
C TRP A 64 14.65 -6.55 -4.25
N HIS A 65 13.59 -5.75 -4.40
CA HIS A 65 12.26 -6.07 -3.87
C HIS A 65 11.74 -7.38 -4.47
N ARG A 66 11.90 -7.55 -5.79
CA ARG A 66 11.50 -8.76 -6.50
C ARG A 66 12.23 -9.99 -5.97
N ASP A 67 13.55 -9.89 -5.83
CA ASP A 67 14.40 -11.04 -5.51
C ASP A 67 14.37 -11.38 -4.00
N THR A 68 14.06 -10.39 -3.14
CA THR A 68 14.14 -10.54 -1.67
C THR A 68 12.79 -10.45 -0.95
N LEU A 69 11.92 -9.50 -1.32
CA LEU A 69 10.68 -9.25 -0.60
C LEU A 69 9.49 -10.02 -1.17
N LEU A 70 9.37 -10.20 -2.49
CA LEU A 70 8.28 -11.00 -3.06
C LEU A 70 8.22 -12.44 -2.53
N PRO A 71 9.34 -13.19 -2.38
CA PRO A 71 9.29 -14.51 -1.73
C PRO A 71 8.76 -14.46 -0.30
N ARG A 72 9.15 -13.44 0.48
CA ARG A 72 8.68 -13.26 1.87
C ARG A 72 7.22 -12.84 1.93
N HIS A 73 6.75 -12.05 0.96
CA HIS A 73 5.34 -11.75 0.81
C HIS A 73 4.55 -13.04 0.51
N ALA A 74 5.06 -13.90 -0.37
CA ALA A 74 4.45 -15.21 -0.65
C ALA A 74 4.39 -16.10 0.61
N GLU A 75 5.46 -16.19 1.39
CA GLU A 75 5.46 -16.92 2.68
C GLU A 75 4.38 -16.41 3.65
N LEU A 76 4.19 -15.08 3.72
CA LEU A 76 3.13 -14.47 4.53
C LEU A 76 1.74 -14.85 4.00
N LEU A 77 1.54 -14.85 2.68
CA LEU A 77 0.28 -15.28 2.07
C LEU A 77 0.01 -16.77 2.30
N GLN A 78 1.04 -17.63 2.32
CA GLN A 78 0.89 -19.04 2.72
C GLN A 78 0.43 -19.18 4.18
N LYS A 79 0.98 -18.35 5.09
CA LYS A 79 0.53 -18.30 6.50
C LYS A 79 -0.95 -17.91 6.58
N VAL A 80 -1.38 -16.91 5.82
CA VAL A 80 -2.79 -16.49 5.75
C VAL A 80 -3.67 -17.62 5.20
N GLN A 81 -3.28 -18.29 4.13
CA GLN A 81 -4.05 -19.42 3.56
C GLN A 81 -4.28 -20.56 4.55
N ARG A 82 -3.34 -20.82 5.46
CA ARG A 82 -3.52 -21.84 6.51
C ARG A 82 -4.53 -21.43 7.59
N GLN A 83 -4.75 -20.13 7.77
CA GLN A 83 -5.67 -19.60 8.79
C GLN A 83 -7.11 -19.47 8.28
N LEU A 84 -7.29 -19.01 7.02
CA LEU A 84 -8.60 -18.68 6.45
C LEU A 84 -9.65 -19.82 6.39
N PRO A 85 -9.33 -21.12 6.36
CA PRO A 85 -10.35 -22.16 6.44
C PRO A 85 -11.06 -22.21 7.81
N LEU A 86 -10.39 -21.78 8.87
CA LEU A 86 -10.85 -21.87 10.26
C LEU A 86 -11.35 -20.51 10.76
N ALA A 87 -11.87 -20.46 11.98
CA ALA A 87 -12.09 -19.16 12.63
C ALA A 87 -10.74 -18.47 12.87
N VAL A 88 -10.68 -17.16 12.60
CA VAL A 88 -9.49 -16.34 12.83
C VAL A 88 -9.72 -15.44 14.04
N THR A 89 -8.79 -15.44 14.99
CA THR A 89 -8.85 -14.55 16.15
C THR A 89 -8.27 -13.16 15.84
N PRO A 90 -8.63 -12.11 16.61
CA PRO A 90 -8.03 -10.79 16.45
C PRO A 90 -6.50 -10.80 16.57
N GLU A 91 -5.95 -11.62 17.47
CA GLU A 91 -4.50 -11.74 17.69
C GLU A 91 -3.80 -12.34 16.47
N GLN A 92 -4.42 -13.35 15.84
CA GLN A 92 -3.89 -13.93 14.60
C GLN A 92 -3.90 -12.90 13.46
N ALA A 93 -4.98 -12.12 13.32
CA ALA A 93 -5.08 -11.07 12.32
C ALA A 93 -4.03 -9.96 12.54
N CYS A 94 -3.83 -9.52 13.78
CA CYS A 94 -2.80 -8.54 14.13
C CYS A 94 -1.39 -9.08 13.91
N GLY A 95 -1.13 -10.37 14.18
CA GLY A 95 0.16 -10.98 13.85
C GLY A 95 0.49 -10.92 12.34
N ILE A 96 -0.50 -11.06 11.46
CA ILE A 96 -0.31 -10.87 10.01
C ILE A 96 -0.03 -9.41 9.67
N TYR A 97 -0.71 -8.46 10.34
CA TYR A 97 -0.43 -7.04 10.18
C TYR A 97 1.01 -6.69 10.57
N ASP A 98 1.49 -7.20 11.70
CA ASP A 98 2.85 -6.94 12.20
C ASP A 98 3.91 -7.54 11.26
N ASP A 99 3.69 -8.75 10.74
CA ASP A 99 4.58 -9.36 9.75
C ASP A 99 4.66 -8.50 8.46
N ALA A 100 3.52 -7.99 7.98
CA ALA A 100 3.47 -7.10 6.82
C ALA A 100 4.15 -5.75 7.09
N ARG A 101 3.96 -5.19 8.30
CA ARG A 101 4.60 -3.96 8.77
C ARG A 101 6.12 -4.09 8.73
N ALA A 102 6.66 -5.18 9.26
CA ALA A 102 8.09 -5.44 9.28
C ALA A 102 8.70 -5.55 7.87
N GLN A 103 7.95 -6.09 6.89
CA GLN A 103 8.40 -6.15 5.50
C GLN A 103 8.44 -4.75 4.86
N PHE A 104 7.50 -3.86 5.20
CA PHE A 104 7.52 -2.46 4.76
C PHE A 104 8.71 -1.68 5.35
N ASP A 105 9.03 -1.88 6.63
CA ASP A 105 10.18 -1.22 7.28
C ASP A 105 11.52 -1.64 6.63
N ARG A 106 11.63 -2.91 6.20
CA ARG A 106 12.79 -3.38 5.42
C ARG A 106 12.92 -2.68 4.07
N LEU A 107 11.80 -2.44 3.39
CA LEU A 107 11.78 -1.70 2.12
C LEU A 107 12.26 -0.25 2.32
N LEU A 108 11.72 0.45 3.34
CA LEU A 108 12.15 1.81 3.66
C LEU A 108 13.64 1.88 3.99
N SER A 109 14.13 0.94 4.80
CA SER A 109 15.55 0.85 5.16
C SER A 109 16.44 0.62 3.93
N ARG A 110 15.98 -0.19 2.97
CA ARG A 110 16.72 -0.42 1.72
C ARG A 110 16.76 0.81 0.82
N ALA A 111 15.69 1.58 0.78
CA ALA A 111 15.55 2.77 -0.06
C ALA A 111 16.22 4.03 0.51
N GLU A 112 16.57 4.02 1.82
CA GLU A 112 17.15 5.16 2.51
C GLU A 112 18.36 5.79 1.80
N PRO A 113 19.38 5.01 1.36
CA PRO A 113 20.57 5.60 0.73
C PRO A 113 20.23 6.36 -0.57
N GLN A 114 19.28 5.86 -1.35
CA GLN A 114 18.82 6.50 -2.58
C GLN A 114 18.06 7.79 -2.26
N PHE A 115 17.20 7.79 -1.22
CA PHE A 115 16.54 9.01 -0.77
C PHE A 115 17.51 10.07 -0.28
N ALA A 116 18.52 9.70 0.51
CA ALA A 116 19.57 10.63 0.93
C ALA A 116 20.36 11.18 -0.26
N GLY A 117 20.69 10.32 -1.23
CA GLY A 117 21.37 10.70 -2.46
C GLY A 117 20.57 11.67 -3.33
N LEU A 118 19.24 11.52 -3.40
CA LEU A 118 18.37 12.46 -4.08
C LEU A 118 18.22 13.77 -3.29
N ALA A 119 18.05 13.69 -1.97
CA ALA A 119 17.82 14.84 -1.10
C ALA A 119 18.93 15.90 -1.19
N VAL A 120 20.21 15.48 -1.22
CA VAL A 120 21.34 16.42 -1.35
C VAL A 120 21.39 17.15 -2.70
N GLN A 121 20.70 16.64 -3.72
CA GLN A 121 20.64 17.24 -5.05
C GLN A 121 19.44 18.19 -5.23
N LEU A 122 18.49 18.20 -4.30
CA LEU A 122 17.31 19.05 -4.44
C LEU A 122 17.68 20.53 -4.30
N SER A 123 17.25 21.31 -5.28
CA SER A 123 17.32 22.77 -5.23
C SER A 123 16.20 23.34 -4.36
N ASP A 124 16.39 24.57 -3.89
CA ASP A 124 15.37 25.26 -3.09
C ASP A 124 14.08 25.48 -3.89
N ALA A 125 14.17 25.62 -5.22
CA ALA A 125 13.02 25.73 -6.10
C ALA A 125 12.20 24.41 -6.13
N GLN A 126 12.88 23.27 -6.12
CA GLN A 126 12.24 21.94 -6.07
C GLN A 126 11.61 21.66 -4.70
N ILE A 127 12.23 22.12 -3.60
CA ILE A 127 11.61 22.04 -2.26
C ILE A 127 10.33 22.89 -2.21
N ARG A 128 10.36 24.12 -2.74
CA ARG A 128 9.14 24.95 -2.86
C ARG A 128 8.09 24.33 -3.76
N HIS A 129 8.50 23.60 -4.80
CA HIS A 129 7.58 22.87 -5.67
C HIS A 129 6.90 21.71 -4.93
N LEU A 130 7.67 20.94 -4.17
CA LEU A 130 7.15 19.90 -3.27
C LEU A 130 6.09 20.45 -2.32
N GLU A 131 6.33 21.58 -1.68
CA GLU A 131 5.36 22.23 -0.79
C GLU A 131 4.05 22.59 -1.50
N ARG A 132 4.12 23.16 -2.71
CA ARG A 132 2.92 23.46 -3.52
C ARG A 132 2.15 22.18 -3.86
N ARG A 133 2.84 21.12 -4.29
CA ARG A 133 2.21 19.83 -4.60
C ARG A 133 1.62 19.14 -3.37
N GLN A 134 2.24 19.31 -2.20
CA GLN A 134 1.65 18.88 -0.93
C GLN A 134 0.36 19.66 -0.62
N ALA A 135 0.34 20.98 -0.81
CA ALA A 135 -0.84 21.81 -0.60
C ALA A 135 -1.99 21.43 -1.55
N ASP A 136 -1.72 21.24 -2.84
CA ASP A 136 -2.70 20.73 -3.81
C ASP A 136 -3.28 19.39 -3.35
N SER A 137 -2.41 18.44 -3.02
CA SER A 137 -2.83 17.11 -2.58
C SER A 137 -3.58 17.14 -1.25
N ASN A 138 -3.32 18.11 -0.38
CA ASN A 138 -4.05 18.29 0.87
C ASN A 138 -5.46 18.86 0.64
N ALA A 139 -5.63 19.74 -0.34
CA ALA A 139 -6.95 20.23 -0.74
C ALA A 139 -7.82 19.08 -1.26
N ASP A 140 -7.27 18.22 -2.13
CA ASP A 140 -7.96 17.02 -2.61
C ASP A 140 -8.31 16.07 -1.46
N TRP A 141 -7.37 15.85 -0.54
CA TRP A 141 -7.60 14.97 0.61
C TRP A 141 -8.72 15.50 1.52
N LYS A 142 -8.76 16.81 1.78
CA LYS A 142 -9.85 17.43 2.56
C LYS A 142 -11.20 17.23 1.90
N LYS A 143 -11.28 17.44 0.59
CA LYS A 143 -12.50 17.24 -0.19
C LYS A 143 -13.03 15.81 -0.11
N GLU A 144 -12.12 14.84 -0.07
CA GLU A 144 -12.49 13.42 0.01
C GLU A 144 -12.82 12.95 1.44
N TRP A 145 -12.20 13.52 2.48
CA TRP A 145 -12.23 12.94 3.82
C TRP A 145 -12.75 13.85 4.94
N LEU A 146 -12.67 15.18 4.80
CA LEU A 146 -13.13 16.15 5.81
C LEU A 146 -14.43 16.85 5.43
N ASP A 147 -14.59 17.18 4.14
CA ASP A 147 -15.75 17.92 3.64
C ASP A 147 -17.05 17.08 3.57
N PRO A 148 -17.02 15.75 3.36
CA PRO A 148 -18.24 14.95 3.39
C PRO A 148 -18.95 14.99 4.76
N THR A 149 -20.28 14.92 4.74
CA THR A 149 -21.06 14.75 5.97
C THR A 149 -20.70 13.42 6.65
N PRO A 150 -20.92 13.28 7.99
CA PRO A 150 -20.63 12.03 8.70
C PRO A 150 -21.27 10.79 8.05
N ASP A 151 -22.50 10.90 7.54
CA ASP A 151 -23.17 9.80 6.82
C ASP A 151 -22.50 9.44 5.50
N ARG A 152 -22.12 10.44 4.71
CA ARG A 152 -21.41 10.21 3.44
C ARG A 152 -20.03 9.59 3.67
N LEU A 153 -19.31 10.06 4.69
CA LEU A 153 -18.02 9.49 5.08
C LEU A 153 -18.15 8.03 5.53
N ARG A 154 -19.17 7.71 6.34
CA ARG A 154 -19.46 6.33 6.74
C ARG A 154 -19.79 5.44 5.53
N GLU A 155 -20.61 5.92 4.60
CA GLU A 155 -20.94 5.16 3.40
C GLU A 155 -19.71 4.95 2.51
N GLN A 156 -18.89 5.98 2.31
CA GLN A 156 -17.61 5.87 1.58
C GLN A 156 -16.70 4.81 2.19
N ARG A 157 -16.52 4.84 3.52
CA ARG A 157 -15.71 3.83 4.23
C ARG A 157 -16.29 2.43 4.09
N TYR A 158 -17.61 2.29 4.21
CA TYR A 158 -18.29 1.01 3.99
C TYR A 158 -18.07 0.47 2.58
N GLN A 159 -18.24 1.29 1.54
CA GLN A 159 -18.04 0.86 0.15
C GLN A 159 -16.58 0.44 -0.13
N GLN A 160 -15.61 1.17 0.42
CA GLN A 160 -14.19 0.79 0.30
C GLN A 160 -13.90 -0.55 0.96
N LEU A 161 -14.41 -0.80 2.17
CA LEU A 161 -14.21 -2.08 2.86
C LEU A 161 -15.01 -3.22 2.21
N LEU A 162 -16.21 -2.93 1.69
CA LEU A 162 -17.05 -3.89 1.00
C LEU A 162 -16.34 -4.40 -0.25
N SER A 163 -15.84 -3.48 -1.08
CA SER A 163 -15.09 -3.82 -2.30
C SER A 163 -13.86 -4.70 -1.99
N ARG A 164 -13.11 -4.35 -0.94
CA ARG A 164 -11.96 -5.17 -0.48
C ARG A 164 -12.41 -6.56 -0.04
N ALA A 165 -13.44 -6.64 0.81
CA ALA A 165 -13.95 -7.91 1.30
C ALA A 165 -14.49 -8.79 0.16
N GLU A 166 -15.25 -8.22 -0.78
CA GLU A 166 -15.79 -8.94 -1.93
C GLU A 166 -14.69 -9.38 -2.90
N GLY A 167 -13.57 -8.65 -2.98
CA GLY A 167 -12.38 -9.07 -3.72
C GLY A 167 -11.71 -10.34 -3.18
N PHE A 168 -11.87 -10.66 -1.89
CA PHE A 168 -11.31 -11.88 -1.29
C PHE A 168 -12.35 -13.00 -1.17
N TYR A 169 -13.52 -12.70 -0.60
CA TYR A 169 -14.54 -13.68 -0.24
C TYR A 169 -15.57 -13.94 -1.35
N GLY A 170 -15.54 -13.15 -2.43
CA GLY A 170 -16.65 -13.08 -3.38
C GLY A 170 -17.81 -12.23 -2.84
N ARG A 171 -18.97 -12.24 -3.51
CA ARG A 171 -20.12 -11.41 -3.12
C ARG A 171 -20.52 -11.63 -1.65
N LEU A 172 -20.70 -10.53 -0.92
CA LEU A 172 -21.15 -10.57 0.48
C LEU A 172 -22.68 -10.60 0.56
N GLU A 173 -23.20 -11.40 1.48
CA GLU A 173 -24.62 -11.54 1.78
C GLU A 173 -25.10 -10.53 2.83
N ALA A 174 -26.42 -10.42 3.02
CA ALA A 174 -27.01 -9.44 3.91
C ALA A 174 -26.45 -9.47 5.36
N PRO A 175 -26.29 -10.62 6.03
CA PRO A 175 -25.73 -10.66 7.39
C PRO A 175 -24.29 -10.11 7.46
N GLN A 176 -23.50 -10.37 6.43
CA GLN A 176 -22.09 -9.98 6.35
C GLN A 176 -21.95 -8.48 6.06
N LYS A 177 -22.81 -7.96 5.17
CA LYS A 177 -22.92 -6.52 4.91
C LYS A 177 -23.36 -5.76 6.16
N THR A 178 -24.30 -6.30 6.93
CA THR A 178 -24.71 -5.73 8.22
C THR A 178 -23.56 -5.72 9.22
N ALA A 179 -22.83 -6.82 9.37
CA ALA A 179 -21.64 -6.89 10.24
C ALA A 179 -20.58 -5.84 9.84
N LEU A 180 -20.33 -5.69 8.53
CA LEU A 180 -19.39 -4.71 8.02
C LEU A 180 -19.86 -3.25 8.27
N ARG A 181 -21.15 -2.96 8.08
CA ARG A 181 -21.73 -1.65 8.42
C ARG A 181 -21.61 -1.33 9.91
N ALA A 182 -21.87 -2.31 10.77
CA ALA A 182 -21.73 -2.17 12.21
C ALA A 182 -20.28 -1.86 12.60
N PHE A 183 -19.31 -2.56 12.01
CA PHE A 183 -17.88 -2.27 12.20
C PHE A 183 -17.52 -0.83 11.82
N VAL A 184 -17.96 -0.36 10.65
CA VAL A 184 -17.71 1.04 10.21
C VAL A 184 -18.34 2.05 11.15
N ALA A 185 -19.54 1.78 11.66
CA ALA A 185 -20.26 2.66 12.57
C ALA A 185 -19.62 2.76 13.96
N GLN A 186 -18.94 1.71 14.42
CA GLN A 186 -18.29 1.64 15.75
C GLN A 186 -16.83 2.07 15.74
N SER A 187 -16.19 2.08 14.56
CA SER A 187 -14.76 2.42 14.43
C SER A 187 -14.45 3.84 14.92
N SER A 188 -13.33 3.99 15.63
CA SER A 188 -12.83 5.28 16.15
C SER A 188 -12.17 6.17 15.10
N PHE A 189 -12.23 5.80 13.82
CA PHE A 189 -11.61 6.55 12.73
C PHE A 189 -12.05 8.01 12.71
N ASP A 190 -11.04 8.88 12.78
CA ASP A 190 -11.14 10.32 12.80
C ASP A 190 -10.26 10.88 11.67
N PRO A 191 -10.87 11.39 10.58
CA PRO A 191 -10.10 11.90 9.46
C PRO A 191 -9.34 13.20 9.83
N GLN A 192 -9.78 13.99 10.81
CA GLN A 192 -9.07 15.18 11.28
C GLN A 192 -7.73 14.80 11.92
N ARG A 193 -7.70 13.76 12.77
CA ARG A 193 -6.45 13.23 13.34
C ARG A 193 -5.49 12.73 12.26
N SER A 194 -6.03 12.02 11.28
CA SER A 194 -5.26 11.49 10.15
C SER A 194 -4.67 12.61 9.29
N TYR A 195 -5.44 13.69 9.10
CA TYR A 195 -5.01 14.88 8.37
C TYR A 195 -3.93 15.67 9.12
N ALA A 196 -4.07 15.83 10.45
CA ALA A 196 -3.09 16.53 11.27
C ALA A 196 -1.71 15.84 11.21
N GLU A 197 -1.67 14.51 11.32
CA GLU A 197 -0.42 13.75 11.18
C GLU A 197 0.15 13.86 9.76
N ARG A 198 -0.69 13.85 8.73
CA ARG A 198 -0.27 14.06 7.34
C ARG A 198 0.47 15.40 7.18
N LEU A 199 -0.11 16.48 7.71
CA LEU A 199 0.53 17.81 7.67
C LEU A 199 1.84 17.85 8.45
N ARG A 200 1.88 17.21 9.63
CA ARG A 200 3.11 17.09 10.43
C ARG A 200 4.21 16.40 9.65
N ARG A 201 3.92 15.24 9.04
CA ARG A 201 4.90 14.48 8.23
C ARG A 201 5.39 15.25 7.02
N GLN A 202 4.53 16.04 6.37
CA GLN A 202 4.91 16.90 5.26
C GLN A 202 5.84 18.02 5.71
N LYS A 203 5.52 18.68 6.83
CA LYS A 203 6.37 19.69 7.46
C LYS A 203 7.74 19.12 7.85
N ASP A 204 7.76 17.96 8.49
CA ASP A 204 8.99 17.25 8.85
C ASP A 204 9.88 16.97 7.62
N LEU A 205 9.27 16.58 6.49
CA LEU A 205 10.01 16.33 5.25
C LEU A 205 10.66 17.61 4.74
N VAL A 206 9.89 18.70 4.64
CA VAL A 206 10.40 20.00 4.17
C VAL A 206 11.54 20.48 5.07
N GLN A 207 11.36 20.41 6.39
CA GLN A 207 12.39 20.80 7.35
C GLN A 207 13.67 19.97 7.21
N ALA A 208 13.55 18.66 6.98
CA ALA A 208 14.71 17.80 6.74
C ALA A 208 15.43 18.20 5.43
N LEU A 209 14.68 18.44 4.35
CA LEU A 209 15.25 18.85 3.06
C LEU A 209 15.91 20.23 3.13
N GLU A 210 15.31 21.20 3.81
CA GLU A 210 15.89 22.53 4.03
C GLU A 210 17.16 22.45 4.87
N ALA A 211 17.20 21.60 5.90
CA ALA A 211 18.41 21.38 6.69
C ALA A 211 19.52 20.77 5.84
N ILE A 212 19.20 19.80 4.97
CA ILE A 212 20.15 19.21 4.00
C ILE A 212 20.66 20.27 3.02
N ALA A 213 19.78 21.16 2.54
CA ALA A 213 20.13 22.18 1.56
C ALA A 213 21.16 23.20 2.09
N ARG A 214 21.26 23.39 3.42
CA ARG A 214 22.24 24.30 4.06
C ARG A 214 23.68 23.78 4.00
N ASP A 215 23.88 22.47 3.97
CA ASP A 215 25.19 21.83 3.85
C ASP A 215 25.09 20.53 3.02
N ARG A 216 24.98 20.72 1.70
CA ARG A 216 24.83 19.60 0.74
C ARG A 216 26.08 18.70 0.65
N GLN A 217 27.23 19.17 1.15
CA GLN A 217 28.49 18.40 1.13
C GLN A 217 28.58 17.44 2.32
N ASN A 218 27.84 17.69 3.40
CA ASN A 218 27.79 16.83 4.57
C ASN A 218 26.84 15.64 4.37
N ILE A 219 27.32 14.66 3.60
CA ILE A 219 26.57 13.44 3.28
C ILE A 219 26.17 12.66 4.54
N ALA A 220 27.02 12.65 5.57
CA ALA A 220 26.72 11.98 6.83
C ALA A 220 25.50 12.61 7.53
N GLN A 221 25.45 13.94 7.61
CA GLN A 221 24.30 14.67 8.15
C GLN A 221 23.05 14.43 7.30
N ALA A 222 23.16 14.46 5.97
CA ALA A 222 22.01 14.23 5.11
C ALA A 222 21.38 12.85 5.31
N ARG A 223 22.21 11.80 5.42
CA ARG A 223 21.74 10.44 5.75
C ARG A 223 21.08 10.40 7.12
N ALA A 224 21.68 11.01 8.13
CA ALA A 224 21.09 11.06 9.47
C ALA A 224 19.71 11.76 9.48
N LEU A 225 19.55 12.85 8.73
CA LEU A 225 18.27 13.57 8.62
C LEU A 225 17.20 12.75 7.89
N VAL A 226 17.55 12.07 6.80
CA VAL A 226 16.63 11.17 6.09
C VAL A 226 16.25 9.97 6.96
N GLN A 227 17.21 9.34 7.63
CA GLN A 227 16.94 8.24 8.57
C GLN A 227 16.00 8.67 9.69
N ALA A 228 16.25 9.84 10.31
CA ALA A 228 15.39 10.37 11.35
C ALA A 228 13.98 10.69 10.83
N TYR A 229 13.85 11.20 9.60
CA TYR A 229 12.56 11.42 8.95
C TYR A 229 11.80 10.10 8.73
N LEU A 230 12.45 9.09 8.16
CA LEU A 230 11.84 7.77 7.91
C LEU A 230 11.43 7.10 9.22
N ALA A 231 12.25 7.20 10.27
CA ALA A 231 11.90 6.69 11.60
C ALA A 231 10.62 7.36 12.14
N ARG A 232 10.50 8.69 12.03
CA ARG A 232 9.29 9.44 12.45
C ARG A 232 8.06 9.20 11.57
N TRP A 233 8.25 8.66 10.36
CA TRP A 233 7.16 8.22 9.49
C TRP A 233 6.60 6.86 9.94
N THR A 234 7.48 5.94 10.33
CA THR A 234 7.10 4.64 10.90
C THR A 234 6.51 4.83 12.30
N GLU A 235 7.15 5.62 13.16
CA GLU A 235 6.69 5.89 14.51
C GLU A 235 6.47 7.40 14.71
N SER A 236 5.21 7.83 14.78
CA SER A 236 4.91 9.25 14.97
C SER A 236 5.50 9.76 16.30
N PRO A 237 6.12 10.94 16.36
CA PRO A 237 6.56 11.53 17.62
C PRO A 237 5.39 11.95 18.51
N ASP A 238 4.16 12.11 17.97
CA ASP A 238 2.98 12.45 18.74
C ASP A 238 2.41 11.19 19.47
N PRO A 239 2.49 11.13 20.82
CA PRO A 239 1.98 9.99 21.58
C PRO A 239 0.47 9.80 21.43
N ALA A 240 -0.31 10.88 21.29
CA ALA A 240 -1.75 10.79 21.11
C ALA A 240 -2.08 10.18 19.74
N TYR A 241 -1.34 10.56 18.71
CA TYR A 241 -1.48 9.94 17.39
C TYR A 241 -1.03 8.48 17.39
N ARG A 242 0.09 8.14 18.07
CA ARG A 242 0.52 6.73 18.19
C ARG A 242 -0.56 5.85 18.82
N SER A 243 -1.14 6.28 19.93
CA SER A 243 -2.24 5.56 20.57
C SER A 243 -3.46 5.43 19.67
N TYR A 244 -3.82 6.50 18.94
CA TYR A 244 -4.90 6.48 17.96
C TYR A 244 -4.63 5.49 16.81
N ALA A 245 -3.43 5.52 16.22
CA ALA A 245 -3.04 4.61 15.14
C ALA A 245 -3.05 3.15 15.61
N GLN A 246 -2.55 2.87 16.82
CA GLN A 246 -2.58 1.53 17.40
C GLN A 246 -4.01 1.05 17.65
N ALA A 247 -4.90 1.92 18.15
CA ALA A 247 -6.32 1.59 18.34
C ALA A 247 -6.98 1.20 17.01
N LEU A 248 -6.72 1.95 15.93
CA LEU A 248 -7.25 1.62 14.60
C LEU A 248 -6.73 0.28 14.05
N VAL A 249 -5.47 -0.07 14.32
CA VAL A 249 -4.92 -1.39 13.96
C VAL A 249 -5.67 -2.49 14.72
N SER A 250 -5.77 -2.37 16.04
CA SER A 250 -6.47 -3.35 16.88
C SER A 250 -7.95 -3.49 16.49
N GLU A 251 -8.65 -2.38 16.23
CA GLU A 251 -10.01 -2.37 15.69
C GLU A 251 -10.10 -3.07 14.35
N GLY A 252 -9.15 -2.81 13.43
CA GLY A 252 -9.08 -3.45 12.13
C GLY A 252 -8.91 -4.97 12.22
N CYS A 253 -8.03 -5.45 13.10
CA CYS A 253 -7.85 -6.88 13.35
C CYS A 253 -9.13 -7.53 13.91
N ALA A 254 -9.75 -6.89 14.91
CA ALA A 254 -10.99 -7.38 15.51
C ALA A 254 -12.16 -7.37 14.50
N GLY A 255 -12.27 -6.31 13.70
CA GLY A 255 -13.26 -6.18 12.64
C GLY A 255 -13.09 -7.23 11.54
N PHE A 256 -11.84 -7.51 11.14
CA PHE A 256 -11.54 -8.60 10.21
C PHE A 256 -11.96 -9.96 10.79
N ALA A 257 -11.57 -10.27 12.04
CA ALA A 257 -11.92 -11.52 12.70
C ALA A 257 -13.45 -11.70 12.80
N LEU A 258 -14.17 -10.65 13.20
CA LEU A 258 -15.63 -10.64 13.26
C LEU A 258 -16.26 -10.92 11.89
N LEU A 259 -15.85 -10.17 10.86
CA LEU A 259 -16.36 -10.34 9.51
C LEU A 259 -16.07 -11.74 8.98
N HIS A 260 -14.83 -12.23 9.15
CA HIS A 260 -14.43 -13.57 8.75
C HIS A 260 -15.27 -14.66 9.43
N GLY A 261 -15.60 -14.48 10.71
CA GLY A 261 -16.49 -15.37 11.46
C GLY A 261 -17.87 -15.52 10.82
N THR A 262 -18.36 -14.49 10.13
CA THR A 262 -19.66 -14.52 9.42
C THR A 262 -19.61 -15.15 8.02
N MET A 263 -18.42 -15.53 7.54
CA MET A 263 -18.25 -16.13 6.21
C MET A 263 -18.70 -17.60 6.20
N SER A 264 -19.38 -17.99 5.11
CA SER A 264 -19.70 -19.40 4.86
C SER A 264 -18.42 -20.20 4.53
N PRO A 265 -18.45 -21.54 4.66
CA PRO A 265 -17.32 -22.38 4.26
C PRO A 265 -16.89 -22.14 2.80
N ALA A 266 -17.86 -21.94 1.89
CA ALA A 266 -17.57 -21.65 0.49
C ALA A 266 -16.83 -20.31 0.30
N GLN A 267 -17.25 -19.26 1.01
CA GLN A 267 -16.56 -17.96 0.97
C GLN A 267 -15.16 -18.01 1.58
N ARG A 268 -14.96 -18.81 2.64
CA ARG A 268 -13.62 -19.03 3.21
C ARG A 268 -12.68 -19.73 2.23
N LEU A 269 -13.17 -20.76 1.53
CA LEU A 269 -12.42 -21.41 0.46
C LEU A 269 -12.13 -20.46 -0.71
N GLN A 270 -13.08 -19.60 -1.06
CA GLN A 270 -12.85 -18.55 -2.06
C GLN A 270 -11.75 -17.59 -1.61
N ALA A 271 -11.71 -17.18 -0.35
CA ALA A 271 -10.63 -16.34 0.18
C ALA A 271 -9.27 -17.03 0.15
N VAL A 272 -9.20 -18.34 0.46
CA VAL A 272 -7.98 -19.14 0.29
C VAL A 272 -7.51 -19.11 -1.16
N ALA A 273 -8.41 -19.36 -2.11
CA ALA A 273 -8.08 -19.33 -3.54
C ALA A 273 -7.61 -17.94 -4.00
N SER A 274 -8.28 -16.88 -3.56
CA SER A 274 -7.91 -15.48 -3.86
C SER A 274 -6.50 -15.17 -3.34
N VAL A 275 -6.18 -15.54 -2.09
CA VAL A 275 -4.85 -15.34 -1.50
C VAL A 275 -3.79 -16.21 -2.19
N GLY A 276 -4.11 -17.45 -2.54
CA GLY A 276 -3.23 -18.34 -3.29
C GLY A 276 -2.87 -17.83 -4.68
N ALA A 277 -3.80 -17.15 -5.36
CA ALA A 277 -3.51 -16.51 -6.64
C ALA A 277 -2.45 -15.39 -6.51
N TYR A 278 -2.54 -14.55 -5.47
CA TYR A 278 -1.52 -13.53 -5.18
C TYR A 278 -0.16 -14.16 -4.82
N GLU A 279 -0.16 -15.25 -4.04
CA GLU A 279 1.07 -15.99 -3.71
C GLU A 279 1.76 -16.48 -4.99
N GLN A 280 1.01 -17.13 -5.89
CA GLN A 280 1.53 -17.62 -7.17
C GLN A 280 2.07 -16.49 -8.03
N ASP A 281 1.39 -15.34 -8.09
CA ASP A 281 1.87 -14.17 -8.81
C ASP A 281 3.19 -13.65 -8.21
N PHE A 282 3.32 -13.59 -6.89
CA PHE A 282 4.55 -13.13 -6.23
C PHE A 282 5.72 -14.09 -6.49
N LEU A 283 5.50 -15.40 -6.40
CA LEU A 283 6.51 -16.40 -6.73
C LEU A 283 6.90 -16.33 -8.21
N ALA A 284 5.93 -16.19 -9.12
CA ALA A 284 6.19 -16.07 -10.56
C ALA A 284 6.95 -14.80 -10.92
N LEU A 285 6.72 -13.69 -10.21
CA LEU A 285 7.47 -12.45 -10.37
C LEU A 285 8.89 -12.58 -9.81
N ALA A 286 9.06 -13.26 -8.67
CA ALA A 286 10.36 -13.47 -8.04
C ALA A 286 11.29 -14.40 -8.85
N ALA A 287 10.73 -15.33 -9.63
CA ALA A 287 11.47 -16.30 -10.44
C ALA A 287 11.99 -15.75 -11.78
N ARG A 288 11.82 -14.45 -12.06
CA ARG A 288 12.18 -13.78 -13.33
C ARG A 288 13.36 -12.84 -13.17
#